data_AF-A0A1B6K608-F1
#
_entry.id   AF-A0A1B6K608-F1
#
_cell.length_a   1.000
_cell.length_b   1.000
_cell.length_c   1.000
_cell.angle_alpha   90.00
_cell.angle_beta   90.00
_cell.angle_gamma   90.00
#
_symmetry.space_group_name_H-M   'P 1'
#
loop_
_entity.id
_entity.type
_entity.pdbx_description
1 polymer ?
#
loop_
_entity_poly.entity_id
_entity_poly.type
_entity_poly.pdbx_seq_one_letter_code
_entity_poly.pdbx_strand_id
1 'polypeptide(L)'
;EPFKFNTVVELVNFYRGVSLAQYNPTLDIKLLYPVSRFQQEEEISGSTDTAKVVQRLMELDNEYEMKTKLYDDYSEDFVLTSKEIQMKRQALDAFGETVAMFEDQIRLQEKFQKEAQPHEIKSLMENAELLRLRLKSLQESKEQLEDNLKQRVAYNRSLEREMHALKPEVFNILKLKEKHAAWLDSRGVKSQRIGDTLSVGKVEGEELPHHDQSTWMLHNCSRSEAEQLLVGKKDGTFLVRPSRTGQYALSITCNETINHCIIYQTERGYGFAEPYNIYGSLKSLVLHYAQNSLEEHNDSLTTTLAYPVFARDCAGSSVEPHVGYVAFNTH
;
A
#
# COMPACT_ATOMS: atom_id res chain seq x y z
N GLU A 1 -31.58 -41.58 18.74
CA GLU A 1 -32.37 -40.87 17.71
C GLU A 1 -31.59 -39.62 17.28
N PRO A 2 -31.64 -39.18 16.02
CA PRO A 2 -30.96 -37.95 15.63
C PRO A 2 -31.67 -36.74 16.25
N PHE A 3 -30.98 -36.00 17.10
CA PHE A 3 -31.52 -34.80 17.73
C PHE A 3 -31.95 -33.79 16.65
N LYS A 4 -33.25 -33.50 16.57
CA LYS A 4 -33.81 -32.49 15.66
C LYS A 4 -34.01 -31.19 16.43
N PHE A 5 -32.99 -30.34 16.42
CA PHE A 5 -33.14 -28.94 16.86
C PHE A 5 -33.58 -28.11 15.66
N ASN A 6 -34.57 -27.22 15.83
CA ASN A 6 -35.05 -26.38 14.74
C ASN A 6 -34.22 -25.10 14.60
N THR A 7 -33.46 -24.73 15.63
CA THR A 7 -32.52 -23.60 15.61
C THR A 7 -31.24 -23.90 16.38
N VAL A 8 -30.16 -23.19 16.05
CA VAL A 8 -28.89 -23.24 16.80
C VAL A 8 -29.07 -22.79 18.25
N VAL A 9 -30.01 -21.87 18.51
CA VAL A 9 -30.30 -21.37 19.86
C VAL A 9 -30.91 -22.47 20.73
N GLU A 10 -31.84 -23.25 20.19
CA GLU A 10 -32.44 -24.40 20.89
C GLU A 10 -31.39 -25.46 21.23
N LEU A 11 -30.50 -25.77 20.28
CA LEU A 11 -29.38 -26.68 20.49
C LEU A 11 -28.50 -26.21 21.65
N VAL A 12 -28.03 -24.97 21.59
CA VAL A 12 -27.13 -24.41 22.63
C VAL A 12 -27.82 -24.45 23.99
N ASN A 13 -29.09 -24.03 24.08
CA ASN A 13 -29.84 -24.02 25.34
C ASN A 13 -30.08 -25.42 25.92
N PHE A 14 -30.36 -26.42 25.08
CA PHE A 14 -30.52 -27.80 25.53
C PHE A 14 -29.23 -28.34 26.19
N TYR A 15 -28.08 -28.13 25.54
CA TYR A 15 -26.78 -28.57 26.07
C TYR A 15 -26.21 -27.69 27.20
N ARG A 16 -26.91 -26.62 27.60
CA ARG A 16 -26.66 -25.98 28.91
C ARG A 16 -27.08 -26.88 30.07
N GLY A 17 -28.19 -27.61 29.90
CA GLY A 17 -28.77 -28.48 30.92
C GLY A 17 -28.30 -29.93 30.82
N VAL A 18 -27.97 -30.40 29.61
CA VAL A 18 -27.64 -31.81 29.33
C VAL A 18 -26.18 -31.94 28.90
N SER A 19 -25.48 -32.97 29.40
CA SER A 19 -24.08 -33.23 29.07
C SER A 19 -23.91 -33.54 27.58
N LEU A 20 -22.79 -33.09 27.02
CA LEU A 20 -22.37 -33.46 25.66
C LEU A 20 -21.92 -34.93 25.56
N ALA A 21 -21.79 -35.65 26.68
CA ALA A 21 -21.49 -37.08 26.75
C ALA A 21 -22.45 -37.95 25.90
N GLN A 22 -23.70 -37.51 25.74
CA GLN A 22 -24.71 -38.18 24.91
C GLN A 22 -24.37 -38.18 23.40
N TYR A 23 -23.49 -37.26 22.97
CA TYR A 23 -22.99 -37.17 21.60
C TYR A 23 -21.56 -37.70 21.50
N ASN A 24 -20.70 -37.31 22.44
CA ASN A 24 -19.33 -37.78 22.53
C ASN A 24 -18.99 -38.13 23.99
N PRO A 25 -18.80 -39.42 24.34
CA PRO A 25 -18.55 -39.86 25.72
C PRO A 25 -17.32 -39.22 26.39
N THR A 26 -16.36 -38.69 25.61
CA THR A 26 -15.17 -38.02 26.16
C THR A 26 -15.43 -36.56 26.58
N LEU A 27 -16.57 -35.99 26.18
CA LEU A 27 -16.99 -34.63 26.49
C LEU A 27 -18.13 -34.64 27.50
N ASP A 28 -17.87 -35.17 28.71
CA ASP A 28 -18.82 -35.11 29.83
C ASP A 28 -18.85 -33.72 30.48
N ILE A 29 -19.26 -32.73 29.69
CA ILE A 29 -19.35 -31.33 30.08
C ILE A 29 -20.58 -30.69 29.44
N LYS A 30 -21.10 -29.66 30.10
CA LYS A 30 -22.25 -28.85 29.64
C LYS A 30 -21.77 -27.50 29.14
N LEU A 31 -22.60 -26.82 28.36
CA LEU A 31 -22.34 -25.45 27.90
C LEU A 31 -22.62 -24.43 29.02
N LEU A 32 -21.76 -24.38 30.03
CA LEU A 32 -22.02 -23.62 31.26
C LEU A 32 -21.76 -22.12 31.12
N TYR A 33 -20.67 -21.74 30.46
CA TYR A 33 -20.18 -20.36 30.46
C TYR A 33 -20.13 -19.82 29.04
N PRO A 34 -21.20 -19.14 28.57
CA PRO A 34 -21.18 -18.49 27.27
C PRO A 34 -20.15 -17.34 27.30
N VAL A 35 -19.26 -17.29 26.31
CA VAL A 35 -18.44 -16.08 26.10
C VAL A 35 -19.36 -15.01 25.53
N SER A 36 -19.61 -13.95 26.31
CA SER A 36 -20.52 -12.88 25.92
C SER A 36 -19.85 -11.93 24.94
N ARG A 37 -20.55 -11.57 23.86
CA ARG A 37 -20.11 -10.50 22.94
C ARG A 37 -20.03 -9.12 23.62
N PHE A 38 -20.62 -9.01 24.82
CA PHE A 38 -20.65 -7.82 25.66
C PHE A 38 -19.66 -7.90 26.84
N GLN A 39 -18.86 -8.98 26.95
CA GLN A 39 -17.92 -9.16 28.07
C GLN A 39 -16.86 -8.04 28.14
N GLN A 40 -16.43 -7.53 26.98
CA GLN A 40 -15.57 -6.35 26.90
C GLN A 40 -16.26 -5.06 27.37
N GLU A 41 -17.60 -4.93 27.23
CA GLU A 41 -18.34 -3.76 27.76
C GLU A 41 -18.40 -3.78 29.29
N GLU A 42 -18.51 -4.97 29.89
CA GLU A 42 -18.47 -5.13 31.36
C GLU A 42 -17.06 -4.90 31.94
N GLU A 43 -16.00 -5.33 31.24
CA GLU A 43 -14.61 -5.08 31.66
C GLU A 43 -14.23 -3.58 31.61
N ILE A 44 -14.67 -2.85 30.59
CA ILE A 44 -14.46 -1.40 30.49
C ILE A 44 -15.25 -0.67 31.59
N SER A 45 -16.52 -1.06 31.79
CA SER A 45 -17.39 -0.45 32.81
C SER A 45 -16.93 -0.75 34.25
N GLY A 46 -16.40 -1.95 34.49
CA GLY A 46 -15.87 -2.41 35.77
C GLY A 46 -14.43 -1.94 36.06
N SER A 47 -13.70 -1.44 35.07
CA SER A 47 -12.36 -0.90 35.29
C SER A 47 -12.42 0.39 36.10
N THR A 48 -11.64 0.47 37.18
CA THR A 48 -11.44 1.71 37.93
C THR A 48 -10.18 2.46 37.50
N ASP A 49 -9.31 1.80 36.73
CA ASP A 49 -7.99 2.29 36.35
C ASP A 49 -8.02 2.95 34.96
N THR A 50 -8.02 4.29 34.96
CA THR A 50 -8.03 5.08 33.73
C THR A 50 -6.78 4.87 32.89
N ALA A 51 -5.62 4.57 33.49
CA ALA A 51 -4.37 4.38 32.75
C ALA A 51 -4.41 3.11 31.89
N LYS A 52 -4.99 2.02 32.41
CA LYS A 52 -5.18 0.77 31.64
C LYS A 52 -6.12 0.94 30.46
N VAL A 53 -7.19 1.74 30.62
CA VAL A 53 -8.13 1.99 29.51
C VAL A 53 -7.48 2.86 28.44
N VAL A 54 -6.64 3.84 28.82
CA VAL A 54 -5.85 4.64 27.87
C VAL A 54 -4.84 3.76 27.12
N GLN A 55 -4.09 2.91 27.84
CA GLN A 55 -3.15 1.97 27.21
C GLN A 55 -3.86 1.05 26.21
N ARG A 56 -5.03 0.51 26.59
CA ARG A 56 -5.81 -0.35 25.70
C ARG A 56 -6.32 0.41 24.47
N LEU A 57 -6.73 1.68 24.64
CA LEU A 57 -7.14 2.52 23.52
C LEU A 57 -6.00 2.76 22.52
N MET A 58 -4.77 2.93 23.02
CA MET A 58 -3.57 3.10 22.18
C MET A 58 -3.24 1.83 21.39
N GLU A 59 -3.34 0.66 22.01
CA GLU A 59 -3.19 -0.63 21.32
C GLU A 59 -4.23 -0.81 20.21
N LEU A 60 -5.49 -0.46 20.48
CA LEU A 60 -6.58 -0.52 19.51
C LEU A 60 -6.39 0.47 18.36
N ASP A 61 -5.80 1.64 18.63
CA ASP A 61 -5.49 2.64 17.61
C ASP A 61 -4.41 2.15 16.65
N ASN A 62 -3.32 1.61 17.19
CA ASN A 62 -2.24 1.00 16.40
C ASN A 62 -2.76 -0.19 15.58
N GLU A 63 -3.59 -1.06 16.17
CA GLU A 63 -4.18 -2.20 15.47
C GLU A 63 -5.12 -1.74 14.35
N TYR A 64 -5.93 -0.70 14.60
CA TYR A 64 -6.80 -0.09 13.60
C TYR A 64 -6.02 0.47 12.43
N GLU A 65 -4.95 1.24 12.69
CA GLU A 65 -4.10 1.83 11.66
C GLU A 65 -3.43 0.75 10.81
N MET A 66 -2.82 -0.25 11.45
CA MET A 66 -2.19 -1.38 10.76
C MET A 66 -3.19 -2.15 9.87
N LYS A 67 -4.38 -2.47 10.39
CA LYS A 67 -5.41 -3.21 9.66
C LYS A 67 -6.03 -2.39 8.53
N THR A 68 -6.19 -1.09 8.71
CA THR A 68 -6.70 -0.18 7.68
C THR A 68 -5.68 -0.04 6.54
N LYS A 69 -4.39 0.14 6.87
CA LYS A 69 -3.34 0.18 5.87
C LYS A 69 -3.25 -1.12 5.06
N LEU A 70 -3.34 -2.27 5.74
CA LEU A 70 -3.35 -3.57 5.07
C LEU A 70 -4.56 -3.73 4.12
N TYR A 71 -5.73 -3.22 4.53
CA TYR A 71 -6.92 -3.18 3.68
C TYR A 71 -6.71 -2.30 2.44
N ASP A 72 -6.11 -1.12 2.62
CA ASP A 72 -5.81 -0.18 1.54
C ASP A 72 -4.82 -0.79 0.53
N ASP A 73 -3.75 -1.44 1.02
CA ASP A 73 -2.77 -2.15 0.18
C ASP A 73 -3.46 -3.24 -0.66
N TYR A 74 -4.33 -4.08 -0.06
CA TYR A 74 -5.08 -5.11 -0.80
C TYR A 74 -6.08 -4.52 -1.79
N SER A 75 -6.71 -3.38 -1.46
CA SER A 75 -7.65 -2.68 -2.34
C SER A 75 -6.93 -2.12 -3.57
N GLU A 76 -5.75 -1.53 -3.40
CA GLU A 76 -4.92 -1.06 -4.50
C GLU A 76 -4.52 -2.21 -5.43
N ASP A 77 -3.97 -3.29 -4.86
CA ASP A 77 -3.59 -4.49 -5.61
C ASP A 77 -4.78 -5.11 -6.37
N PHE A 78 -5.97 -5.09 -5.78
CA PHE A 78 -7.20 -5.60 -6.39
C PHE A 78 -7.60 -4.77 -7.62
N VAL A 79 -7.52 -3.45 -7.53
CA VAL A 79 -7.83 -2.55 -8.66
C VAL A 79 -6.83 -2.74 -9.79
N LEU A 80 -5.53 -2.78 -9.46
CA LEU A 80 -4.46 -2.97 -10.44
C LEU A 80 -4.59 -4.34 -11.14
N THR A 81 -4.78 -5.41 -10.37
CA THR A 81 -4.96 -6.77 -10.91
C THR A 81 -6.23 -6.87 -11.75
N SER A 82 -7.33 -6.25 -11.35
CA SER A 82 -8.58 -6.22 -12.11
C SER A 82 -8.40 -5.55 -13.48
N LYS A 83 -7.64 -4.45 -13.53
CA LYS A 83 -7.29 -3.79 -14.80
C LYS A 83 -6.42 -4.68 -15.68
N GLU A 84 -5.42 -5.35 -15.11
CA GLU A 84 -4.56 -6.30 -15.83
C GLU A 84 -5.37 -7.47 -16.42
N ILE A 85 -6.33 -8.01 -15.67
CA ILE A 85 -7.27 -9.06 -16.11
C ILE A 85 -8.07 -8.57 -17.33
N GLN A 86 -8.62 -7.35 -17.27
CA GLN A 86 -9.40 -6.79 -18.38
C GLN A 86 -8.55 -6.64 -19.64
N MET A 87 -7.33 -6.10 -19.52
CA MET A 87 -6.42 -5.96 -20.65
C MET A 87 -6.06 -7.31 -21.28
N LYS A 88 -5.85 -8.36 -20.46
CA LYS A 88 -5.57 -9.71 -20.97
C LYS A 88 -6.76 -10.36 -21.66
N ARG A 89 -7.98 -10.13 -21.17
CA ARG A 89 -9.21 -10.59 -21.85
C ARG A 89 -9.32 -9.96 -23.23
N GLN A 90 -9.14 -8.63 -23.32
CA GLN A 90 -9.14 -7.94 -24.61
C GLN A 90 -8.05 -8.45 -25.56
N ALA A 91 -6.85 -8.74 -25.04
CA ALA A 91 -5.78 -9.33 -25.83
C ALA A 91 -6.14 -10.74 -26.31
N LEU A 92 -6.79 -11.57 -25.48
CA LEU A 92 -7.28 -12.89 -25.88
C LEU A 92 -8.36 -12.84 -26.95
N ASP A 93 -9.27 -11.86 -26.87
CA ASP A 93 -10.28 -11.64 -27.91
C ASP A 93 -9.59 -11.31 -29.25
N ALA A 94 -8.57 -10.43 -29.22
CA ALA A 94 -7.76 -10.11 -30.40
C ALA A 94 -6.96 -11.32 -30.94
N PHE A 95 -6.42 -12.17 -30.05
CA PHE A 95 -5.83 -13.44 -30.45
C PHE A 95 -6.85 -14.36 -31.10
N GLY A 96 -8.09 -14.42 -30.58
CA GLY A 96 -9.18 -15.19 -31.15
C GLY A 96 -9.48 -14.80 -32.60
N GLU A 97 -9.67 -13.51 -32.85
CA GLU A 97 -9.90 -12.99 -34.21
C GLU A 97 -8.70 -13.25 -35.14
N THR A 98 -7.48 -13.10 -34.63
CA THR A 98 -6.25 -13.37 -35.40
C THR A 98 -6.15 -14.85 -35.78
N VAL A 99 -6.41 -15.76 -34.83
CA VAL A 99 -6.42 -17.20 -35.09
C VAL A 99 -7.48 -17.55 -36.15
N ALA A 100 -8.69 -17.01 -36.03
CA ALA A 100 -9.75 -17.22 -37.02
C ALA A 100 -9.32 -16.74 -38.43
N MET A 101 -8.69 -15.56 -38.54
CA MET A 101 -8.15 -15.07 -39.82
C MET A 101 -7.11 -16.03 -40.42
N PHE A 102 -6.20 -16.59 -39.62
CA PHE A 102 -5.22 -17.56 -40.10
C PHE A 102 -5.86 -18.88 -40.54
N GLU A 103 -6.87 -19.36 -39.81
CA GLU A 103 -7.63 -20.54 -40.19
C GLU A 103 -8.38 -20.33 -41.52
N ASP A 104 -8.99 -19.16 -41.72
CA ASP A 104 -9.63 -18.76 -42.98
C ASP A 104 -8.62 -18.73 -44.13
N GLN A 105 -7.45 -18.15 -43.90
CA GLN A 105 -6.37 -18.07 -44.89
C GLN A 105 -5.86 -19.47 -45.28
N ILE A 106 -5.71 -20.38 -44.31
CA ILE A 106 -5.33 -21.78 -44.58
C ILE A 106 -6.40 -22.47 -45.41
N ARG A 107 -7.69 -22.32 -45.07
CA ARG A 107 -8.79 -22.90 -45.87
C ARG A 107 -8.81 -22.38 -47.30
N LEU A 108 -8.58 -21.08 -47.48
CA LEU A 108 -8.49 -20.47 -48.80
C LEU A 108 -7.31 -21.03 -49.60
N GLN A 109 -6.14 -21.16 -48.97
CA GLN A 109 -4.94 -21.70 -49.61
C GLN A 109 -5.09 -23.17 -50.01
N GLU A 110 -5.73 -23.99 -49.18
CA GLU A 110 -6.04 -25.40 -49.49
C GLU A 110 -6.95 -25.53 -50.71
N LYS A 111 -7.84 -24.55 -50.94
CA LYS A 111 -8.67 -24.51 -52.15
C LYS A 111 -7.81 -24.25 -53.39
N PHE A 112 -6.97 -23.20 -53.36
CA PHE A 112 -6.09 -22.87 -54.49
C PHE A 112 -5.05 -23.95 -54.77
N GLN A 113 -4.57 -24.65 -53.75
CA GLN A 113 -3.63 -25.77 -53.92
C GLN A 113 -4.22 -26.91 -54.76
N LYS A 114 -5.55 -27.15 -54.69
CA LYS A 114 -6.23 -28.16 -55.51
C LYS A 114 -6.34 -27.78 -56.99
N GLU A 115 -6.31 -26.47 -57.28
CA GLU A 115 -6.43 -25.90 -58.63
C GLU A 115 -5.06 -25.53 -59.24
N ALA A 116 -3.98 -25.78 -58.50
CA ALA A 116 -2.62 -25.33 -58.84
C ALA A 116 -2.01 -26.09 -60.03
N GLN A 117 -1.28 -25.37 -60.88
CA GLN A 117 -0.50 -25.97 -61.95
C GLN A 117 0.75 -26.68 -61.39
N PRO A 118 1.31 -27.70 -62.06
CA PRO A 118 2.43 -28.49 -61.53
C PRO A 118 3.66 -27.68 -61.08
N HIS A 119 3.93 -26.54 -61.72
CA HIS A 119 5.05 -25.66 -61.39
C HIS A 119 4.77 -24.73 -60.18
N GLU A 120 3.51 -24.57 -59.76
CA GLU A 120 3.08 -23.74 -58.63
C GLU A 120 2.98 -24.55 -57.32
N ILE A 121 2.77 -25.87 -57.41
CA ILE A 121 2.52 -26.76 -56.26
C ILE A 121 3.58 -26.61 -55.17
N LYS A 122 4.87 -26.62 -55.54
CA LYS A 122 5.96 -26.55 -54.57
C LYS A 122 5.93 -25.25 -53.75
N SER A 123 5.78 -24.11 -54.41
CA SER A 123 5.74 -22.80 -53.73
C SER A 123 4.51 -22.68 -52.83
N LEU A 124 3.35 -23.20 -53.26
CA LEU A 124 2.13 -23.19 -52.45
C LEU A 124 2.22 -24.11 -51.22
N MET A 125 2.91 -25.25 -51.35
CA MET A 125 3.18 -26.15 -50.22
C MET A 125 4.07 -25.52 -49.17
N GLU A 126 5.19 -24.91 -49.57
CA GLU A 126 6.11 -24.21 -48.66
C GLU A 126 5.39 -23.07 -47.91
N ASN A 127 4.54 -22.32 -48.61
CA ASN A 127 3.73 -21.28 -47.98
C ASN A 127 2.69 -21.88 -47.00
N ALA A 128 2.07 -23.01 -47.34
CA ALA A 128 1.07 -23.64 -46.48
C ALA A 128 1.70 -24.16 -45.18
N GLU A 129 2.94 -24.66 -45.25
CA GLU A 129 3.71 -25.02 -44.07
C GLU A 129 4.02 -23.80 -43.19
N LEU A 130 4.41 -22.67 -43.79
CA LEU A 130 4.67 -21.43 -43.06
C LEU A 130 3.43 -20.90 -42.32
N LEU A 131 2.26 -20.92 -42.98
CA LEU A 131 1.00 -20.52 -42.36
C LEU A 131 0.63 -21.42 -41.18
N ARG A 132 0.77 -22.74 -41.33
CA ARG A 132 0.49 -23.70 -40.25
C ARG A 132 1.44 -23.51 -39.08
N LEU A 133 2.73 -23.28 -39.33
CA LEU A 133 3.72 -23.03 -38.28
C LEU A 133 3.43 -21.72 -37.55
N ARG A 134 3.03 -20.67 -38.27
CA ARG A 134 2.64 -19.40 -37.67
C ARG A 134 1.38 -19.51 -36.82
N LEU A 135 0.36 -20.20 -37.32
CA LEU A 135 -0.87 -20.48 -36.57
C LEU A 135 -0.58 -21.24 -35.28
N LYS A 136 0.26 -22.28 -35.34
CA LYS A 136 0.67 -23.04 -34.16
C LYS A 136 1.33 -22.15 -33.10
N SER A 137 2.28 -21.31 -33.51
CA SER A 137 2.95 -20.36 -32.60
C SER A 137 1.99 -19.36 -31.97
N LEU A 138 0.98 -18.88 -32.73
CA LEU A 138 -0.07 -18.01 -32.19
C LEU A 138 -0.94 -18.74 -31.18
N GLN A 139 -1.31 -20.00 -31.43
CA GLN A 139 -2.08 -20.82 -30.51
C GLN A 139 -1.33 -21.08 -29.20
N GLU A 140 -0.04 -21.41 -29.27
CA GLU A 140 0.82 -21.58 -28.09
C GLU A 140 0.91 -20.27 -27.26
N SER A 141 1.08 -19.12 -27.94
CA SER A 141 1.12 -17.81 -27.27
C SER A 141 -0.23 -17.46 -26.62
N LYS A 142 -1.34 -17.81 -27.27
CA LYS A 142 -2.69 -17.63 -26.73
C LYS A 142 -2.89 -18.49 -25.48
N GLU A 143 -2.52 -19.77 -25.52
CA GLU A 143 -2.62 -20.68 -24.38
C GLU A 143 -1.82 -20.18 -23.17
N GLN A 144 -0.59 -19.69 -23.40
CA GLN A 144 0.22 -19.08 -22.34
C GLN A 144 -0.48 -17.86 -21.71
N LEU A 145 -1.11 -17.02 -22.53
CA LEU A 145 -1.86 -15.86 -22.03
C LEU A 145 -3.13 -16.26 -21.27
N GLU A 146 -3.82 -17.32 -21.71
CA GLU A 146 -4.98 -17.89 -21.00
C GLU A 146 -4.59 -18.41 -19.61
N ASP A 147 -3.47 -19.13 -19.49
CA ASP A 147 -2.99 -19.62 -18.21
C ASP A 147 -2.56 -18.49 -17.28
N ASN A 148 -1.89 -17.47 -17.82
CA ASN A 148 -1.57 -16.29 -17.04
C ASN A 148 -2.82 -15.54 -16.57
N LEU A 149 -3.85 -15.45 -17.41
CA LEU A 149 -5.15 -14.88 -17.04
C LEU A 149 -5.81 -15.68 -15.91
N LYS A 150 -5.81 -17.02 -15.97
CA LYS A 150 -6.35 -17.88 -14.90
C LYS A 150 -5.66 -17.60 -13.56
N GLN A 151 -4.32 -17.50 -13.56
CA GLN A 151 -3.55 -17.19 -12.36
C GLN A 151 -3.91 -15.81 -11.79
N ARG A 152 -3.98 -14.77 -12.63
CA ARG A 152 -4.37 -13.43 -12.19
C ARG A 152 -5.80 -13.37 -11.65
N VAL A 153 -6.75 -14.06 -12.29
CA VAL A 153 -8.14 -14.15 -11.78
C VAL A 153 -8.18 -14.85 -10.42
N ALA A 154 -7.41 -15.92 -10.22
CA ALA A 154 -7.33 -16.61 -8.93
C ALA A 154 -6.74 -15.71 -7.84
N TYR A 155 -5.68 -14.96 -8.16
CA TYR A 155 -5.06 -13.99 -7.24
C TYR A 155 -6.02 -12.84 -6.88
N ASN A 156 -6.73 -12.29 -7.86
CA ASN A 156 -7.72 -11.24 -7.62
C ASN A 156 -8.84 -11.72 -6.67
N ARG A 157 -9.26 -12.98 -6.81
CA ARG A 157 -10.23 -13.61 -5.91
C ARG A 157 -9.67 -13.90 -4.52
N SER A 158 -8.35 -14.08 -4.35
CA SER A 158 -7.76 -14.10 -3.00
C SER A 158 -7.77 -12.71 -2.37
N LEU A 159 -7.39 -11.66 -3.11
CA LEU A 159 -7.43 -10.28 -2.60
C LEU A 159 -8.84 -9.90 -2.12
N GLU A 160 -9.86 -10.21 -2.91
CA GLU A 160 -11.26 -9.96 -2.54
C GLU A 160 -11.67 -10.68 -1.24
N ARG A 161 -11.20 -11.93 -1.05
CA ARG A 161 -11.48 -12.70 0.18
C ARG A 161 -10.80 -12.08 1.41
N GLU A 162 -9.53 -11.71 1.30
CA GLU A 162 -8.79 -11.05 2.39
C GLU A 162 -9.46 -9.72 2.74
N MET A 163 -9.84 -8.94 1.73
CA MET A 163 -10.53 -7.67 1.92
C MET A 163 -11.90 -7.85 2.61
N HIS A 164 -12.66 -8.88 2.26
CA HIS A 164 -13.92 -9.22 2.94
C HIS A 164 -13.72 -9.74 4.36
N ALA A 165 -12.61 -10.40 4.66
CA ALA A 165 -12.27 -10.86 6.01
C ALA A 165 -11.85 -9.68 6.91
N LEU A 166 -11.04 -8.75 6.39
CA LEU A 166 -10.55 -7.59 7.14
C LEU A 166 -11.64 -6.54 7.41
N LYS A 167 -12.58 -6.35 6.48
CA LYS A 167 -13.62 -5.32 6.60
C LYS A 167 -14.41 -5.37 7.93
N PRO A 168 -14.93 -6.53 8.39
CA PRO A 168 -15.59 -6.62 9.69
C PRO A 168 -14.61 -6.46 10.86
N GLU A 169 -13.35 -6.88 10.74
CA GLU A 169 -12.34 -6.69 11.79
C GLU A 169 -12.06 -5.21 12.02
N VAL A 170 -11.77 -4.45 10.96
CA VAL A 170 -11.55 -3.00 11.02
C VAL A 170 -12.75 -2.29 11.64
N PHE A 171 -13.97 -2.66 11.23
CA PHE A 171 -15.19 -2.09 11.79
C PHE A 171 -15.36 -2.40 13.29
N ASN A 172 -15.06 -3.63 13.72
CA ASN A 172 -15.16 -4.03 15.12
C ASN A 172 -14.13 -3.30 15.99
N ILE A 173 -12.90 -3.13 15.50
CA ILE A 173 -11.85 -2.37 16.19
C ILE A 173 -12.27 -0.91 16.33
N LEU A 174 -12.77 -0.28 15.25
CA LEU A 174 -13.27 1.09 15.29
C LEU A 174 -14.37 1.27 16.34
N LYS A 175 -15.36 0.37 16.35
CA LYS A 175 -16.45 0.39 17.33
C LYS A 175 -15.92 0.22 18.76
N LEU A 176 -14.90 -0.60 18.96
CA LEU A 176 -14.29 -0.80 20.27
C LEU A 176 -13.50 0.43 20.71
N LYS A 177 -12.76 1.07 19.80
CA LYS A 177 -12.04 2.33 20.01
C LYS A 177 -13.00 3.45 20.43
N GLU A 178 -14.12 3.62 19.72
CA GLU A 178 -15.16 4.61 20.06
C GLU A 178 -15.72 4.40 21.48
N LYS A 179 -15.95 3.14 21.89
CA LYS A 179 -16.42 2.82 23.24
C LYS A 179 -15.40 3.19 24.33
N HIS A 180 -14.13 2.86 24.12
CA HIS A 180 -13.05 3.21 25.06
C HIS A 180 -12.88 4.73 25.16
N ALA A 181 -12.94 5.43 24.03
CA ALA A 181 -12.91 6.90 24.00
C ALA A 181 -14.11 7.51 24.74
N ALA A 182 -15.34 7.04 24.48
CA ALA A 182 -16.54 7.52 25.17
C ALA A 182 -16.48 7.26 26.68
N TRP A 183 -15.93 6.12 27.11
CA TRP A 183 -15.73 5.81 28.52
C TRP A 183 -14.75 6.78 29.19
N LEU A 184 -13.62 7.11 28.53
CA LEU A 184 -12.64 8.07 29.07
C LEU A 184 -13.23 9.49 29.17
N ASP A 185 -14.02 9.89 28.17
CA ASP A 185 -14.70 11.19 28.15
C ASP A 185 -15.71 11.29 29.32
N SER A 186 -16.47 10.22 29.58
CA SER A 186 -17.42 10.15 30.71
C SER A 186 -16.78 10.33 32.10
N ARG A 187 -15.45 10.13 32.22
CA ARG A 187 -14.68 10.33 33.46
C ARG A 187 -13.87 11.64 33.49
N GLY A 188 -14.10 12.53 32.52
CA GLY A 188 -13.49 13.86 32.49
C GLY A 188 -12.05 13.88 31.96
N VAL A 189 -11.59 12.81 31.31
CA VAL A 189 -10.33 12.82 30.57
C VAL A 189 -10.56 13.60 29.27
N LYS A 190 -10.24 14.90 29.28
CA LYS A 190 -10.44 15.79 28.12
C LYS A 190 -9.80 15.19 26.86
N SER A 191 -10.54 15.22 25.74
CA SER A 191 -10.11 14.78 24.40
C SER A 191 -8.70 15.24 24.00
N GLN A 192 -8.26 16.42 24.45
CA GLN A 192 -6.92 16.95 24.22
C GLN A 192 -5.82 16.09 24.87
N ARG A 193 -6.03 15.57 26.10
CA ARG A 193 -5.09 14.63 26.75
C ARG A 193 -5.14 13.24 26.13
N ILE A 194 -6.26 12.83 25.53
CA ILE A 194 -6.36 11.55 24.81
C ILE A 194 -5.60 11.66 23.49
N GLY A 195 -5.73 12.77 22.74
CA GLY A 195 -4.89 13.07 21.57
C GLY A 195 -3.40 13.18 21.94
N ASP A 196 -3.09 13.85 23.04
CA ASP A 196 -1.71 13.95 23.57
C ASP A 196 -1.20 12.56 24.04
N THR A 197 -2.03 11.69 24.61
CA THR A 197 -1.57 10.37 25.09
C THR A 197 -1.51 9.34 23.96
N LEU A 198 -2.44 9.37 22.99
CA LEU A 198 -2.35 8.62 21.72
C LEU A 198 -1.09 9.02 20.94
N SER A 199 -0.66 10.29 21.04
CA SER A 199 0.64 10.74 20.52
C SER A 199 1.82 10.47 21.46
N VAL A 200 1.63 10.26 22.77
CA VAL A 200 2.69 9.81 23.71
C VAL A 200 2.98 8.30 23.57
N GLY A 201 2.09 7.53 22.95
CA GLY A 201 2.39 6.17 22.47
C GLY A 201 3.19 6.11 21.18
N LYS A 202 3.29 7.23 20.46
CA LYS A 202 4.17 7.44 19.30
C LYS A 202 5.61 7.78 19.73
N VAL A 203 6.07 7.33 20.90
CA VAL A 203 7.50 7.37 21.26
C VAL A 203 8.17 6.09 20.76
N GLU A 204 8.15 5.91 19.44
CA GLU A 204 9.12 5.20 18.61
C GLU A 204 8.66 5.37 17.14
N GLY A 205 9.02 6.53 16.59
CA GLY A 205 8.60 6.96 15.27
C GLY A 205 7.75 8.22 15.35
N GLU A 206 8.38 9.36 15.62
CA GLU A 206 7.88 10.61 15.07
C GLU A 206 7.44 10.33 13.62
N GLU A 207 6.26 10.75 13.20
CA GLU A 207 6.03 10.99 11.77
C GLU A 207 6.96 12.13 11.40
N LEU A 208 8.23 11.77 11.21
CA LEU A 208 9.27 12.63 10.71
C LEU A 208 8.68 13.24 9.44
N PRO A 209 8.77 14.57 9.24
CA PRO A 209 8.20 15.22 8.06
C PRO A 209 8.63 14.54 6.73
N HIS A 210 9.74 13.82 6.78
CA HIS A 210 10.33 12.92 5.79
C HIS A 210 9.41 11.79 5.31
N HIS A 211 8.40 11.38 6.09
CA HIS A 211 7.41 10.38 5.67
C HIS A 211 6.50 10.88 4.54
N ASP A 212 6.25 12.19 4.49
CA ASP A 212 5.49 12.82 3.43
C ASP A 212 6.44 13.24 2.30
N GLN A 213 6.32 12.61 1.13
CA GLN A 213 7.15 12.92 -0.04
C GLN A 213 6.95 14.38 -0.50
N SER A 214 5.80 15.00 -0.22
CA SER A 214 5.54 16.39 -0.61
C SER A 214 6.43 17.39 0.12
N THR A 215 7.03 17.00 1.26
CA THR A 215 7.85 17.90 2.07
C THR A 215 9.29 18.04 1.58
N TRP A 216 9.76 17.11 0.73
CA TRP A 216 11.14 17.10 0.22
C TRP A 216 11.28 16.77 -1.28
N MET A 217 10.27 16.19 -1.95
CA MET A 217 10.38 15.78 -3.35
C MET A 217 9.75 16.82 -4.29
N LEU A 218 10.57 17.41 -5.18
CA LEU A 218 10.12 18.33 -6.21
C LEU A 218 10.23 17.69 -7.59
N HIS A 219 9.10 17.56 -8.29
CA HIS A 219 9.01 16.91 -9.60
C HIS A 219 9.45 17.80 -10.76
N ASN A 220 9.48 19.12 -10.55
CA ASN A 220 9.88 20.11 -11.55
C ASN A 220 10.71 21.22 -10.90
N CYS A 221 11.96 20.90 -10.53
CA CYS A 221 12.88 21.83 -9.89
C CYS A 221 14.28 21.68 -10.48
N SER A 222 14.83 22.79 -10.96
CA SER A 222 16.20 22.88 -11.48
C SER A 222 17.21 23.08 -10.35
N ARG A 223 18.49 22.88 -10.67
CA ARG A 223 19.59 23.14 -9.73
C ARG A 223 19.56 24.56 -9.16
N SER A 224 19.29 25.56 -10.00
CA SER A 224 19.28 26.96 -9.58
C SER A 224 18.09 27.29 -8.68
N GLU A 225 16.92 26.72 -8.94
CA GLU A 225 15.73 26.88 -8.08
C GLU A 225 15.93 26.20 -6.72
N ALA A 226 16.55 25.02 -6.71
CA ALA A 226 16.92 24.35 -5.46
C ALA A 226 17.89 25.17 -4.62
N GLU A 227 18.89 25.79 -5.25
CA GLU A 227 19.81 26.69 -4.56
C GLU A 227 19.04 27.88 -3.95
N GLN A 228 18.13 28.51 -4.68
CA GLN A 228 17.30 29.62 -4.15
C GLN A 228 16.45 29.22 -2.95
N LEU A 229 15.90 28.00 -2.94
CA LEU A 229 15.08 27.49 -1.81
C LEU A 229 15.91 27.18 -0.55
N LEU A 230 17.19 26.84 -0.74
CA LEU A 230 18.09 26.39 0.31
C LEU A 230 19.01 27.49 0.85
N VAL A 231 19.15 28.62 0.15
CA VAL A 231 19.92 29.79 0.61
C VAL A 231 19.40 30.28 1.96
N GLY A 232 20.30 30.40 2.93
CA GLY A 232 20.00 30.89 4.28
C GLY A 232 19.19 29.92 5.16
N LYS A 233 19.02 28.66 4.73
CA LYS A 233 18.40 27.60 5.54
C LYS A 233 19.41 26.96 6.47
N LYS A 234 18.91 26.26 7.50
CA LYS A 234 19.74 25.53 8.47
C LYS A 234 20.48 24.39 7.80
N ASP A 235 21.64 24.05 8.33
CA ASP A 235 22.37 22.85 7.93
C ASP A 235 21.49 21.59 8.11
N GLY A 236 21.57 20.68 7.14
CA GLY A 236 20.70 19.50 7.04
C GLY A 236 19.35 19.77 6.36
N THR A 237 19.08 21.01 5.91
CA THR A 237 17.89 21.28 5.08
C THR A 237 18.10 20.73 3.67
N PHE A 238 17.15 19.93 3.18
CA PHE A 238 17.32 19.19 1.93
C PHE A 238 16.05 19.11 1.07
N LEU A 239 16.26 18.79 -0.21
CA LEU A 239 15.23 18.41 -1.17
C LEU A 239 15.79 17.44 -2.21
N VAL A 240 14.91 16.63 -2.80
CA VAL A 240 15.21 15.73 -3.92
C VAL A 240 14.50 16.25 -5.17
N ARG A 241 15.23 16.34 -6.28
CA ARG A 241 14.74 16.85 -7.56
C ARG A 241 15.22 15.98 -8.73
N PRO A 242 14.58 16.04 -9.90
CA PRO A 242 15.12 15.41 -11.10
C PRO A 242 16.45 16.07 -11.53
N SER A 243 17.35 15.25 -12.05
CA SER A 243 18.58 15.65 -12.71
C SER A 243 18.36 15.79 -14.21
N ARG A 244 19.18 16.61 -14.87
CA ARG A 244 19.19 16.75 -16.35
C ARG A 244 19.53 15.44 -17.07
N THR A 245 20.16 14.50 -16.38
CA THR A 245 20.55 13.19 -16.89
C THR A 245 19.45 12.12 -16.79
N GLY A 246 18.25 12.48 -16.32
CA GLY A 246 17.12 11.55 -16.15
C GLY A 246 17.14 10.74 -14.85
N GLN A 247 18.13 10.96 -13.98
CA GLN A 247 18.19 10.41 -12.62
C GLN A 247 17.70 11.44 -11.59
N TYR A 248 17.88 11.16 -10.29
CA TYR A 248 17.55 12.09 -9.21
C TYR A 248 18.80 12.78 -8.66
N ALA A 249 18.61 13.93 -8.02
CA ALA A 249 19.65 14.66 -7.32
C ALA A 249 19.14 15.13 -5.96
N LEU A 250 19.91 14.87 -4.91
CA LEU A 250 19.76 15.47 -3.58
C LEU A 250 20.42 16.84 -3.60
N SER A 251 19.71 17.88 -3.16
CA SER A 251 20.26 19.20 -2.87
C SER A 251 20.16 19.43 -1.36
N ILE A 252 21.27 19.78 -0.69
CA ILE A 252 21.34 19.89 0.78
C ILE A 252 22.23 21.06 1.22
N THR A 253 21.84 21.75 2.27
CA THR A 253 22.67 22.77 2.93
C THR A 253 23.56 22.13 4.00
N CYS A 254 24.86 22.37 3.96
CA CYS A 254 25.82 21.92 4.95
C CYS A 254 26.98 22.93 5.05
N ASN A 255 27.36 23.32 6.26
CA ASN A 255 28.41 24.32 6.50
C ASN A 255 28.18 25.62 5.72
N GLU A 256 26.93 26.11 5.70
CA GLU A 256 26.50 27.31 4.95
C GLU A 256 26.66 27.21 3.41
N THR A 257 27.01 26.03 2.89
CA THR A 257 27.15 25.76 1.46
C THR A 257 26.08 24.79 0.96
N ILE A 258 25.62 24.99 -0.27
CA ILE A 258 24.61 24.13 -0.89
C ILE A 258 25.32 23.10 -1.76
N ASN A 259 25.15 21.84 -1.41
CA ASN A 259 25.77 20.70 -2.06
C ASN A 259 24.73 19.90 -2.86
N HIS A 260 25.19 19.25 -3.93
CA HIS A 260 24.32 18.48 -4.83
C HIS A 260 24.91 17.08 -5.07
N CYS A 261 24.18 16.04 -4.70
CA CYS A 261 24.58 14.64 -4.88
C CYS A 261 23.66 13.95 -5.87
N ILE A 262 24.21 13.19 -6.83
CA ILE A 262 23.41 12.36 -7.73
C ILE A 262 22.92 11.12 -6.97
N ILE A 263 21.64 10.81 -7.11
CA ILE A 263 21.05 9.56 -6.65
C ILE A 263 20.86 8.67 -7.87
N TYR A 264 21.62 7.58 -7.90
CA TYR A 264 21.53 6.58 -8.95
C TYR A 264 20.32 5.70 -8.75
N GLN A 265 19.57 5.48 -9.83
CA GLN A 265 18.52 4.46 -9.89
C GLN A 265 19.08 3.24 -10.63
N THR A 266 19.12 2.10 -9.94
CA THR A 266 19.63 0.82 -10.47
C THR A 266 18.59 -0.28 -10.28
N GLU A 267 18.81 -1.47 -10.85
CA GLU A 267 17.95 -2.64 -10.64
C GLU A 267 17.91 -3.11 -9.18
N ARG A 268 18.96 -2.81 -8.39
CA ARG A 268 19.04 -3.16 -6.97
C ARG A 268 18.35 -2.14 -6.05
N GLY A 269 18.10 -0.94 -6.56
CA GLY A 269 17.52 0.16 -5.78
C GLY A 269 18.18 1.51 -6.06
N TYR A 270 17.91 2.46 -5.16
CA TYR A 270 18.43 3.83 -5.15
C TYR A 270 19.65 3.95 -4.23
N GLY A 271 20.60 4.83 -4.55
CA GLY A 271 21.75 5.13 -3.69
C GLY A 271 22.67 6.21 -4.27
N PHE A 272 23.66 6.66 -3.48
CA PHE A 272 24.63 7.68 -3.90
C PHE A 272 25.86 7.09 -4.61
N ALA A 273 26.20 5.83 -4.35
CA ALA A 273 27.32 5.11 -4.96
C ALA A 273 27.15 3.59 -4.81
N GLU A 274 27.72 2.81 -5.73
CA GLU A 274 27.88 1.36 -5.53
C GLU A 274 28.92 1.08 -4.43
N PRO A 275 28.73 0.05 -3.58
CA PRO A 275 27.69 -0.99 -3.59
C PRO A 275 26.38 -0.64 -2.84
N TYR A 276 26.19 0.61 -2.41
CA TYR A 276 25.12 1.05 -1.50
C TYR A 276 23.78 1.40 -2.18
N ASN A 277 23.55 0.98 -3.42
CA ASN A 277 22.30 1.17 -4.14
C ASN A 277 21.24 0.13 -3.73
N ILE A 278 20.96 0.03 -2.43
CA ILE A 278 20.17 -1.05 -1.83
C ILE A 278 18.75 -0.62 -1.40
N TYR A 279 18.42 0.66 -1.54
CA TYR A 279 17.14 1.18 -1.07
C TYR A 279 16.04 0.98 -2.13
N GLY A 280 14.96 0.28 -1.79
CA GLY A 280 13.87 -0.02 -2.72
C GLY A 280 13.08 1.21 -3.22
N SER A 281 13.19 2.35 -2.54
CA SER A 281 12.57 3.63 -2.93
C SER A 281 13.39 4.85 -2.50
N LEU A 282 13.16 6.00 -3.13
CA LEU A 282 13.71 7.29 -2.66
C LEU A 282 13.29 7.61 -1.22
N LYS A 283 12.07 7.25 -0.84
CA LYS A 283 11.56 7.44 0.52
C LYS A 283 12.38 6.64 1.54
N SER A 284 12.66 5.36 1.25
CA SER A 284 13.50 4.55 2.14
C SER A 284 14.93 5.09 2.27
N LEU A 285 15.48 5.64 1.18
CA LEU A 285 16.79 6.30 1.20
C LEU A 285 16.75 7.53 2.11
N VAL A 286 15.75 8.39 1.94
CA VAL A 286 15.61 9.63 2.73
C VAL A 286 15.42 9.33 4.22
N LEU A 287 14.59 8.34 4.57
CA LEU A 287 14.38 7.95 5.96
C LEU A 287 15.64 7.39 6.62
N HIS A 288 16.46 6.65 5.86
CA HIS A 288 17.73 6.14 6.37
C HIS A 288 18.72 7.28 6.69
N TYR A 289 18.93 8.21 5.73
CA TYR A 289 19.86 9.33 5.93
C TYR A 289 19.28 10.49 6.75
N ALA A 290 18.01 10.43 7.16
CA ALA A 290 17.49 11.31 8.21
C ALA A 290 18.16 11.02 9.56
N GLN A 291 18.54 9.76 9.79
CA GLN A 291 19.14 9.28 11.05
C GLN A 291 20.64 8.97 10.92
N ASN A 292 21.14 8.77 9.71
CA ASN A 292 22.55 8.43 9.44
C ASN A 292 23.24 9.54 8.65
N SER A 293 24.46 9.90 9.04
CA SER A 293 25.24 10.96 8.40
C SER A 293 25.60 10.62 6.95
N LEU A 294 25.65 11.64 6.10
CA LEU A 294 26.10 11.50 4.70
C LEU A 294 27.64 11.46 4.57
N GLU A 295 28.37 11.60 5.69
CA GLU A 295 29.84 11.58 5.76
C GLU A 295 30.43 10.29 5.18
N GLU A 296 29.71 9.16 5.28
CA GLU A 296 30.13 7.87 4.70
C GLU A 296 30.25 7.89 3.17
N HIS A 297 29.64 8.87 2.50
CA HIS A 297 29.68 9.03 1.04
C HIS A 297 30.39 10.29 0.59
N ASN A 298 30.51 11.30 1.46
CA ASN A 298 31.24 12.51 1.18
C ASN A 298 31.68 13.16 2.50
N ASP A 299 33.00 13.17 2.76
CA ASP A 299 33.62 13.77 3.95
C ASP A 299 33.24 15.25 4.16
N SER A 300 32.76 15.95 3.12
CA SER A 300 32.30 17.34 3.23
C SER A 300 30.84 17.49 3.69
N LEU A 301 30.09 16.40 3.85
CA LEU A 301 28.68 16.37 4.23
C LEU A 301 28.50 15.76 5.63
N THR A 302 29.03 16.44 6.64
CA THR A 302 28.93 16.07 8.06
C THR A 302 27.54 16.37 8.64
N THR A 303 26.48 16.12 7.88
CA THR A 303 25.10 16.40 8.26
C THR A 303 24.17 15.27 7.80
N THR A 304 23.03 15.15 8.46
CA THR A 304 21.95 14.23 8.07
C THR A 304 20.94 14.98 7.21
N LEU A 305 20.01 14.24 6.60
CA LEU A 305 18.81 14.82 6.00
C LEU A 305 17.86 15.31 7.10
N ALA A 306 18.24 16.32 7.86
CA ALA A 306 17.55 16.71 9.08
C ALA A 306 16.20 17.39 8.82
N TYR A 307 16.12 18.27 7.83
CA TYR A 307 14.96 19.13 7.60
C TYR A 307 14.47 19.08 6.15
N PRO A 308 13.32 18.45 5.85
CA PRO A 308 12.68 18.58 4.54
C PRO A 308 12.35 20.05 4.26
N VAL A 309 12.63 20.53 3.05
CA VAL A 309 12.53 21.97 2.72
C VAL A 309 11.15 22.60 2.97
N PHE A 310 10.07 21.80 2.92
CA PHE A 310 8.70 22.25 3.19
C PHE A 310 8.11 21.70 4.50
N ALA A 311 8.91 21.07 5.35
CA ALA A 311 8.46 20.70 6.69
C ALA A 311 8.14 21.98 7.49
N ARG A 312 7.02 21.98 8.22
CA ARG A 312 6.70 23.06 9.15
C ARG A 312 7.72 23.04 10.28
N ASP A 313 8.35 24.19 10.54
CA ASP A 313 9.23 24.36 11.70
C ASP A 313 8.43 24.12 12.99
N CYS A 314 8.55 22.94 13.58
CA CYS A 314 8.18 22.69 14.98
C CYS A 314 9.22 23.33 15.91
N ALA A 315 9.41 24.64 15.81
CA ALA A 315 10.19 25.42 16.77
C ALA A 315 9.63 26.85 16.79
N GLY A 316 9.09 27.25 17.94
CA GLY A 316 8.37 28.50 18.11
C GLY A 316 9.13 29.72 17.62
N SER A 317 8.47 30.51 16.78
CA SER A 317 8.75 31.93 16.65
C SER A 317 7.41 32.67 16.63
N SER A 318 7.07 33.24 17.79
CA SER A 318 6.10 34.32 17.88
C SER A 318 6.65 35.49 17.09
N VAL A 319 6.15 35.70 15.87
CA VAL A 319 6.19 37.01 15.23
C VAL A 319 4.82 37.23 14.62
N GLU A 320 4.04 38.09 15.28
CA GLU A 320 2.77 38.58 14.76
C GLU A 320 2.97 39.19 13.36
N PRO A 321 2.07 38.92 12.40
CA PRO A 321 2.03 39.73 11.19
C PRO A 321 1.43 41.09 11.56
N HIS A 322 2.28 42.13 11.57
CA HIS A 322 1.81 43.51 11.54
C HIS A 322 0.94 43.73 10.31
N VAL A 323 -0.37 43.79 10.51
CA VAL A 323 -1.34 44.23 9.51
C VAL A 323 -1.18 45.74 9.35
N GLY A 324 -0.46 46.15 8.30
CA GLY A 324 -0.44 47.53 7.83
C GLY A 324 -1.79 47.89 7.22
N TYR A 325 -2.60 48.64 7.96
CA TYR A 325 -3.78 49.32 7.42
C TYR A 325 -3.34 50.39 6.41
N VAL A 326 -3.73 50.21 5.14
CA VAL A 326 -3.71 51.28 4.14
C VAL A 326 -4.99 52.09 4.30
N ALA A 327 -4.86 53.32 4.80
CA ALA A 327 -5.94 54.28 4.86
C ALA A 327 -6.26 54.80 3.45
N PHE A 328 -7.49 54.58 2.98
CA PHE A 328 -8.07 55.31 1.86
C PHE A 328 -8.50 56.69 2.35
N ASN A 329 -7.74 57.73 1.98
CA ASN A 329 -8.23 59.10 2.03
C ASN A 329 -9.06 59.36 0.77
N THR A 330 -10.33 59.70 0.98
CA THR A 330 -11.21 60.31 -0.01
C THR A 330 -11.31 61.79 0.32
N HIS A 331 -10.83 62.64 -0.59
CA HIS A 331 -11.48 63.90 -0.98
C HIS A 331 -11.04 64.30 -2.37
#